data_AF-A0A4P7H0N6-F1
#
_entry.id   AF-A0A4P7H0N6-F1
#
_cell.length_a   1.000
_cell.length_b   1.000
_cell.length_c   1.000
_cell.angle_alpha   90.00
_cell.angle_beta   90.00
_cell.angle_gamma   90.00
#
_symmetry.space_group_name_H-M   'P 1'
#
loop_
_entity.id
_entity.type
_entity.pdbx_description
1 polymer ?
#
loop_
_entity_poly.entity_id
_entity_poly.type
_entity_poly.pdbx_seq_one_letter_code
_entity_poly.pdbx_strand_id
1 'polypeptide(L)'
;MSVFTALICWVEYQPWEAVAEHLARRQLTPAERAELDRLIAQKQDRDMRYSALAGQDKQKQAERDAEIAAGFNPDLLLGDPVTGPGELDLTALVAEIEHAEHAYRHADCRLVYPHREALHLEFRRRNHWQARSTTARADLLRLDIAADRINAARNRPFVTDAPPSPVATYGSFPYPDFAGPDLSDPENGW
;
A
#
# COMPACT_ATOMS: atom_id res chain seq x y z
N MET A 1 -32.55 -22.68 18.47
CA MET A 1 -31.23 -22.42 17.86
C MET A 1 -30.11 -23.19 18.60
N SER A 2 -30.27 -24.49 18.89
CA SER A 2 -29.29 -25.30 19.65
C SER A 2 -28.85 -26.58 18.93
N VAL A 3 -29.42 -26.84 17.76
CA VAL A 3 -29.21 -28.10 17.02
C VAL A 3 -28.05 -27.95 16.02
N PHE A 4 -27.80 -26.73 15.52
CA PHE A 4 -26.72 -26.48 14.56
C PHE A 4 -25.34 -26.36 15.21
N THR A 5 -25.22 -25.88 16.45
CA THR A 5 -23.94 -25.87 17.19
C THR A 5 -23.49 -27.28 17.58
N ALA A 6 -24.42 -28.17 17.93
CA ALA A 6 -24.11 -29.57 18.20
C ALA A 6 -23.64 -30.34 16.94
N LEU A 7 -24.12 -29.96 15.76
CA LEU A 7 -23.69 -30.53 14.48
C LEU A 7 -22.30 -30.03 14.04
N ILE A 8 -21.95 -28.78 14.33
CA ILE A 8 -20.60 -28.24 14.04
C ILE A 8 -19.54 -28.94 14.91
N CYS A 9 -19.83 -29.23 16.19
CA CYS A 9 -18.94 -30.02 17.03
C CYS A 9 -18.75 -31.47 16.55
N TRP A 10 -19.67 -32.02 15.73
CA TRP A 10 -19.57 -33.39 15.23
C TRP A 10 -18.72 -33.50 13.95
N VAL A 11 -18.64 -32.44 13.14
CA VAL A 11 -17.88 -32.43 11.87
C VAL A 11 -16.36 -32.34 12.11
N GLU A 12 -15.92 -31.78 13.24
CA GLU A 12 -14.49 -31.69 13.60
C GLU A 12 -13.99 -32.88 14.44
N TYR A 13 -14.88 -33.75 14.90
CA TYR A 13 -14.46 -34.95 15.63
C TYR A 13 -14.09 -36.03 14.60
N GLN A 14 -12.83 -36.06 14.17
CA GLN A 14 -12.30 -37.22 13.46
C GLN A 14 -12.04 -38.34 14.48
N PRO A 15 -12.93 -39.34 14.60
CA PRO A 15 -12.76 -40.38 15.62
C PRO A 15 -11.48 -41.19 15.39
N TRP A 16 -10.99 -41.24 14.15
CA TRP A 16 -9.73 -41.89 13.81
C TRP A 16 -8.49 -41.17 14.32
N GLU A 17 -8.47 -39.84 14.31
CA GLU A 17 -7.36 -39.08 14.91
C GLU A 17 -7.36 -39.23 16.43
N ALA A 18 -8.53 -39.15 17.07
CA ALA A 18 -8.65 -39.35 18.51
C ALA A 18 -8.21 -40.76 18.94
N VAL A 19 -8.58 -41.80 18.17
CA VAL A 19 -8.17 -43.19 18.43
C VAL A 19 -6.67 -43.39 18.15
N ALA A 20 -6.13 -42.82 17.07
CA ALA A 20 -4.71 -42.87 16.75
C ALA A 20 -3.86 -42.18 17.82
N GLU A 21 -4.29 -41.02 18.30
CA GLU A 21 -3.65 -40.31 19.40
C GLU A 21 -3.71 -41.13 20.70
N HIS A 22 -4.83 -41.78 20.99
CA HIS A 22 -4.98 -42.63 22.16
C HIS A 22 -4.08 -43.88 22.11
N LEU A 23 -3.93 -44.48 20.94
CA LEU A 23 -3.03 -45.61 20.70
C LEU A 23 -1.56 -45.19 20.77
N ALA A 24 -1.20 -44.03 20.20
CA ALA A 24 0.15 -43.47 20.28
C ALA A 24 0.52 -43.13 21.73
N ARG A 25 -0.40 -42.53 22.49
CA ARG A 25 -0.21 -42.28 23.93
C ARG A 25 0.03 -43.57 24.70
N ARG A 26 -0.62 -44.69 24.35
CA ARG A 26 -0.40 -45.99 25.02
C ARG A 26 1.00 -46.58 24.82
N GLN A 27 1.68 -46.24 23.72
CA GLN A 27 3.04 -46.70 23.42
C GLN A 27 4.12 -45.87 24.14
N LEU A 28 3.77 -44.65 24.59
CA LEU A 28 4.67 -43.77 25.34
C LEU A 28 4.80 -44.23 26.79
N THR A 29 6.02 -44.14 27.32
CA THR A 29 6.32 -44.34 28.74
C THR A 29 5.65 -43.26 29.60
N PRO A 30 5.44 -43.51 30.91
CA PRO A 30 4.85 -42.51 31.81
C PRO A 30 5.58 -41.16 31.82
N ALA A 31 6.91 -41.19 31.67
CA ALA A 31 7.73 -39.98 31.60
C ALA A 31 7.50 -39.19 30.30
N GLU A 32 7.40 -39.87 29.16
CA GLU A 32 7.15 -39.22 27.86
C GLU A 32 5.73 -38.64 27.78
N ARG A 33 4.74 -39.26 28.43
CA ARG A 33 3.38 -38.71 28.53
C ARG A 33 3.35 -37.42 29.34
N ALA A 34 4.04 -37.40 30.49
CA ALA A 34 4.12 -36.20 31.33
C ALA A 34 4.79 -35.03 30.60
N GLU A 35 5.82 -35.30 29.80
CA GLU A 35 6.48 -34.27 28.99
C GLU A 35 5.59 -33.79 27.84
N LEU A 36 4.83 -34.68 27.20
CA LEU A 36 3.88 -34.31 26.15
C LEU A 36 2.73 -33.45 26.69
N ASP A 37 2.19 -33.79 27.86
CA ASP A 37 1.17 -32.97 28.54
C ASP A 37 1.73 -31.60 28.93
N ARG A 38 2.98 -31.54 29.40
CA ARG A 38 3.69 -30.27 29.67
C ARG A 38 3.83 -29.41 28.41
N LEU A 39 4.23 -30.00 27.28
CA LEU A 39 4.38 -29.30 26.01
C LEU A 39 3.06 -28.79 25.46
N ILE A 40 1.98 -29.56 25.59
CA ILE A 40 0.63 -29.13 25.18
C ILE A 40 0.17 -27.96 26.04
N ALA A 41 0.32 -28.03 27.36
CA ALA A 41 -0.04 -26.95 28.26
C ALA A 41 0.75 -25.67 27.97
N GLN A 42 2.05 -25.82 27.68
CA GLN A 42 2.93 -24.70 27.33
C GLN A 42 2.55 -24.07 25.98
N LYS A 43 2.16 -24.89 25.00
CA LYS A 43 1.65 -24.42 23.70
C LYS A 43 0.32 -23.68 23.86
N GLN A 44 -0.62 -24.22 24.63
CA GLN A 44 -1.91 -23.58 24.89
C GLN A 44 -1.76 -22.23 25.63
N ASP A 45 -0.90 -22.16 26.64
CA ASP A 45 -0.62 -20.90 27.34
C ASP A 45 0.03 -19.86 26.40
N ARG A 46 0.95 -20.30 25.55
CA ARG A 46 1.55 -19.45 24.51
C ARG A 46 0.51 -18.95 23.51
N ASP A 47 -0.35 -19.83 23.01
CA ASP A 47 -1.38 -19.49 22.04
C ASP A 47 -2.45 -18.55 22.66
N MET A 48 -2.81 -18.74 23.94
CA MET A 48 -3.66 -17.79 24.67
C MET A 48 -3.01 -16.41 24.79
N ARG A 49 -1.74 -16.33 25.16
CA ARG A 49 -1.00 -15.06 25.24
C ARG A 49 -0.93 -14.34 23.89
N TYR A 50 -0.70 -15.07 22.80
CA TYR A 50 -0.70 -14.50 21.45
C TYR A 50 -2.10 -14.09 20.99
N SER A 51 -3.14 -14.83 21.35
CA SER A 51 -4.53 -14.47 21.02
C SER A 51 -4.98 -13.18 21.73
N ALA A 52 -4.52 -12.94 22.96
CA ALA A 52 -4.80 -11.71 23.70
C ALA A 52 -4.11 -10.48 23.09
N LEU A 53 -2.90 -10.65 22.55
CA LEU A 53 -2.20 -9.61 21.79
C LEU A 53 -2.87 -9.31 20.44
N ALA A 54 -3.39 -10.33 19.76
CA ALA A 54 -4.09 -10.19 18.48
C ALA A 54 -5.39 -9.37 18.58
N GLY A 55 -6.01 -9.27 19.77
CA GLY A 55 -7.20 -8.44 20.00
C GLY A 55 -6.91 -6.93 20.01
N GLN A 56 -5.79 -6.50 20.62
CA GLN A 56 -5.40 -5.09 20.67
C GLN A 56 -4.88 -4.58 19.31
N ASP A 57 -4.23 -5.46 18.54
CA ASP A 57 -3.75 -5.11 17.21
C ASP A 57 -4.91 -4.82 16.25
N LYS A 58 -6.06 -5.50 16.37
CA LYS A 58 -7.24 -5.24 15.52
C LYS A 58 -7.80 -3.84 15.66
N GLN A 59 -7.79 -3.26 16.87
CA GLN A 59 -8.35 -1.94 17.10
C GLN A 59 -7.41 -0.84 16.56
N LYS A 60 -6.10 -1.01 16.76
CA LYS A 60 -5.08 -0.17 16.12
C LYS A 60 -5.07 -0.31 14.60
N GLN A 61 -5.39 -1.50 14.08
CA GLN A 61 -5.54 -1.73 12.64
C GLN A 61 -6.71 -0.91 12.09
N ALA A 62 -7.87 -0.97 12.75
CA ALA A 62 -9.06 -0.24 12.32
C ALA A 62 -8.85 1.29 12.37
N GLU A 63 -8.17 1.80 13.39
CA GLU A 63 -7.79 3.23 13.47
C GLU A 63 -6.87 3.63 12.32
N ARG A 64 -5.86 2.81 12.00
CA ARG A 64 -4.97 3.04 10.85
C ARG A 64 -5.69 2.94 9.51
N ASP A 65 -6.63 2.02 9.38
CA ASP A 65 -7.43 1.86 8.17
C ASP A 65 -8.35 3.08 7.95
N ALA A 66 -8.87 3.66 9.04
CA ALA A 66 -9.63 4.91 9.00
C ALA A 66 -8.74 6.12 8.63
N GLU A 67 -7.51 6.21 9.16
CA GLU A 67 -6.55 7.26 8.77
C GLU A 67 -6.19 7.18 7.29
N ILE A 68 -5.97 5.97 6.77
CA ILE A 68 -5.69 5.73 5.34
C ILE A 68 -6.90 6.15 4.48
N ALA A 69 -8.12 5.78 4.89
CA ALA A 69 -9.34 6.15 4.18
C ALA A 69 -9.58 7.67 4.17
N ALA A 70 -9.24 8.38 5.26
CA ALA A 70 -9.44 9.82 5.36
C ALA A 70 -8.57 10.64 4.39
N GLY A 71 -7.38 10.14 4.02
CA GLY A 71 -6.52 10.77 3.03
C GLY A 71 -6.84 10.41 1.58
N PHE A 72 -7.69 9.41 1.35
CA PHE A 72 -7.97 8.87 0.03
C PHE A 72 -9.13 9.60 -0.65
N ASN A 73 -8.88 10.13 -1.84
CA ASN A 73 -9.92 10.68 -2.70
C ASN A 73 -10.18 9.71 -3.89
N PRO A 74 -11.36 9.08 -3.98
CA PRO A 74 -11.67 8.12 -5.04
C PRO A 74 -11.88 8.78 -6.41
N ASP A 75 -12.25 10.06 -6.47
CA ASP A 75 -12.53 10.78 -7.73
C ASP A 75 -11.27 10.98 -8.59
N LEU A 76 -10.08 10.74 -8.02
CA LEU A 76 -8.80 10.87 -8.70
C LEU A 76 -8.38 9.57 -9.42
N LEU A 77 -9.10 8.47 -9.21
CA LEU A 77 -8.81 7.20 -9.86
C LEU A 77 -9.37 7.13 -11.27
N LEU A 78 -8.59 6.61 -12.19
CA LEU A 78 -9.02 6.29 -13.56
C LEU A 78 -9.58 4.86 -13.59
N GLY A 79 -10.86 4.67 -13.26
CA GLY A 79 -11.47 3.34 -13.30
C GLY A 79 -12.79 3.19 -12.56
N ASP A 80 -13.06 1.96 -12.14
CA ASP A 80 -14.25 1.59 -11.37
C ASP A 80 -14.36 2.41 -10.06
N PRO A 81 -15.58 2.64 -9.54
CA PRO A 81 -15.77 3.35 -8.29
C PRO A 81 -15.19 2.54 -7.14
N VAL A 82 -14.06 3.01 -6.60
CA VAL A 82 -13.39 2.43 -5.44
C VAL A 82 -13.79 3.21 -4.20
N THR A 83 -14.14 2.54 -3.10
CA THR A 83 -14.55 3.19 -1.85
C THR A 83 -13.37 3.51 -0.94
N GLY A 84 -12.25 2.79 -1.10
CA GLY A 84 -11.04 3.00 -0.32
C GLY A 84 -9.82 2.31 -0.93
N PRO A 85 -8.60 2.71 -0.53
CA PRO A 85 -7.37 2.22 -1.15
C PRO A 85 -7.10 0.73 -0.87
N GLY A 86 -7.76 0.17 0.16
CA GLY A 86 -7.70 -1.26 0.49
C GLY A 86 -8.33 -2.18 -0.56
N GLU A 87 -9.25 -1.67 -1.39
CA GLU A 87 -9.94 -2.44 -2.43
C GLU A 87 -9.07 -2.63 -3.69
N LEU A 88 -8.01 -1.83 -3.84
CA LEU A 88 -7.10 -1.92 -4.98
C LEU A 88 -6.25 -3.20 -4.90
N ASP A 89 -6.13 -3.95 -6.00
CA ASP A 89 -5.11 -5.00 -6.12
C ASP A 89 -3.70 -4.38 -6.09
N LEU A 90 -2.68 -5.15 -5.74
CA LEU A 90 -1.28 -4.70 -5.70
C LEU A 90 -0.85 -4.06 -7.03
N THR A 91 -1.25 -4.63 -8.17
CA THR A 91 -0.89 -4.11 -9.49
C THR A 91 -1.51 -2.73 -9.73
N ALA A 92 -2.79 -2.59 -9.41
CA ALA A 92 -3.54 -1.33 -9.54
C ALA A 92 -3.01 -0.26 -8.59
N LEU A 93 -2.71 -0.64 -7.34
CA LEU A 93 -2.12 0.24 -6.33
C LEU A 93 -0.76 0.79 -6.79
N VAL A 94 0.12 -0.05 -7.33
CA VAL A 94 1.44 0.38 -7.83
C VAL A 94 1.29 1.33 -9.03
N ALA A 95 0.43 0.99 -9.98
CA ALA A 95 0.18 1.82 -11.16
C ALA A 95 -0.36 3.20 -10.76
N GLU A 96 -1.30 3.25 -9.82
CA GLU A 96 -1.84 4.52 -9.35
C GLU A 96 -0.81 5.33 -8.57
N ILE A 97 0.02 4.71 -7.73
CA ILE A 97 1.11 5.43 -7.06
C ILE A 97 2.06 6.05 -8.08
N GLU A 98 2.42 5.33 -9.15
CA GLU A 98 3.25 5.88 -10.23
C GLU A 98 2.58 7.05 -10.94
N HIS A 99 1.27 6.94 -11.21
CA HIS A 99 0.47 7.99 -11.82
C HIS A 99 0.36 9.23 -10.92
N ALA A 100 0.00 9.05 -9.65
CA ALA A 100 -0.10 10.12 -8.65
C ALA A 100 1.26 10.81 -8.40
N GLU A 101 2.36 10.07 -8.39
CA GLU A 101 3.73 10.62 -8.33
C GLU A 101 4.09 11.44 -9.57
N HIS A 102 3.61 11.03 -10.75
CA HIS A 102 3.80 11.79 -11.98
C HIS A 102 2.94 13.05 -11.98
N ALA A 103 1.65 12.93 -11.68
CA ALA A 103 0.70 14.04 -11.60
C ALA A 103 1.11 15.08 -10.55
N TYR A 104 1.57 14.66 -9.37
CA TYR A 104 2.06 15.55 -8.32
C TYR A 104 3.23 16.45 -8.79
N ARG A 105 4.04 15.98 -9.75
CA ARG A 105 5.15 16.75 -10.31
C ARG A 105 4.72 17.77 -11.37
N HIS A 106 3.61 17.54 -12.06
CA HIS A 106 3.18 18.33 -13.22
C HIS A 106 1.88 19.14 -13.01
N ALA A 107 1.12 18.87 -11.95
CA ALA A 107 -0.20 19.46 -11.68
C ALA A 107 -0.26 20.13 -10.28
N ASP A 108 -1.45 20.52 -9.84
CA ASP A 108 -1.71 21.10 -8.52
C ASP A 108 -1.35 20.12 -7.39
N CYS A 109 -0.10 20.23 -6.94
CA CYS A 109 0.51 19.37 -5.94
C CYS A 109 -0.29 19.29 -4.63
N ARG A 110 -1.07 20.33 -4.29
CA ARG A 110 -1.87 20.38 -3.05
C ARG A 110 -3.07 19.43 -3.04
N LEU A 111 -3.74 19.25 -4.18
CA LEU A 111 -4.93 18.40 -4.31
C LEU A 111 -4.55 16.92 -4.39
N VAL A 112 -3.41 16.62 -5.03
CA VAL A 112 -2.91 15.26 -5.23
C VAL A 112 -2.12 14.74 -4.01
N TYR A 113 -1.56 15.63 -3.19
CA TYR A 113 -0.70 15.24 -2.07
C TYR A 113 -1.39 14.33 -1.03
N PRO A 114 -2.61 14.64 -0.53
CA PRO A 114 -3.28 13.78 0.44
C PRO A 114 -3.58 12.38 -0.13
N HIS A 115 -4.09 12.32 -1.36
CA HIS A 115 -4.40 11.07 -2.06
C HIS A 115 -3.14 10.23 -2.29
N ARG A 116 -2.06 10.86 -2.77
CA ARG A 116 -0.76 10.21 -2.97
C ARG A 116 -0.25 9.59 -1.67
N GLU A 117 -0.25 10.33 -0.56
CA GLU A 117 0.24 9.80 0.72
C GLU A 117 -0.65 8.67 1.25
N ALA A 118 -1.97 8.72 1.05
CA ALA A 118 -2.87 7.62 1.40
C ALA A 118 -2.53 6.31 0.67
N LEU A 119 -2.26 6.38 -0.63
CA LEU A 119 -1.82 5.21 -1.42
C LEU A 119 -0.47 4.66 -0.95
N HIS A 120 0.48 5.54 -0.59
CA HIS A 120 1.78 5.13 -0.06
C HIS A 120 1.67 4.46 1.31
N LEU A 121 0.80 4.97 2.19
CA LEU A 121 0.54 4.38 3.49
C LEU A 121 -0.10 2.99 3.34
N GLU A 122 -1.03 2.84 2.41
CA GLU A 122 -1.61 1.54 2.06
C GLU A 122 -0.54 0.55 1.58
N PHE A 123 0.36 0.97 0.69
CA PHE A 123 1.46 0.13 0.23
C PHE A 123 2.39 -0.27 1.38
N ARG A 124 2.76 0.66 2.27
CA ARG A 124 3.57 0.36 3.47
C ARG A 124 2.87 -0.63 4.39
N ARG A 125 1.55 -0.51 4.56
CA ARG A 125 0.75 -1.46 5.35
C ARG A 125 0.84 -2.86 4.74
N ARG A 126 0.75 -3.01 3.41
CA ARG A 126 0.89 -4.32 2.76
C ARG A 126 2.31 -4.88 2.79
N ASN A 127 3.32 -4.00 2.75
CA ASN A 127 4.73 -4.38 2.75
C ASN A 127 5.35 -4.48 4.17
N HIS A 128 4.56 -4.33 5.23
CA HIS A 128 5.08 -4.40 6.59
C HIS A 128 5.55 -5.82 6.96
N TRP A 129 6.49 -5.92 7.90
CA TRP A 129 7.14 -7.18 8.25
C TRP A 129 6.18 -8.27 8.75
N GLN A 130 5.08 -7.91 9.42
CA GLN A 130 4.09 -8.88 9.92
C GLN A 130 3.17 -9.40 8.81
N ALA A 131 2.84 -8.58 7.79
CA ALA A 131 2.18 -9.10 6.58
C ALA A 131 3.11 -10.08 5.88
N ARG A 132 4.35 -9.65 5.63
CA ARG A 132 5.36 -10.42 4.90
C ARG A 132 5.67 -11.78 5.53
N SER A 133 5.57 -11.94 6.85
CA SER A 133 5.85 -13.23 7.51
C SER A 133 4.81 -14.31 7.21
N THR A 134 3.62 -13.92 6.76
CA THR A 134 2.50 -14.83 6.43
C THR A 134 2.27 -15.01 4.93
N THR A 135 2.95 -14.21 4.11
CA THR A 135 2.78 -14.16 2.65
C THR A 135 3.54 -15.27 1.92
N ALA A 136 2.97 -15.79 0.85
CA ALA A 136 3.64 -16.76 -0.02
C ALA A 136 4.90 -16.18 -0.70
N ARG A 137 5.89 -17.02 -0.99
CA ARG A 137 7.18 -16.57 -1.57
C ARG A 137 7.04 -15.81 -2.89
N ALA A 138 6.11 -16.22 -3.75
CA ALA A 138 5.85 -15.54 -5.02
C ALA A 138 5.30 -14.11 -4.81
N ASP A 139 4.43 -13.94 -3.83
CA ASP A 139 3.82 -12.64 -3.51
C ASP A 139 4.82 -11.70 -2.83
N LEU A 140 5.78 -12.24 -2.05
CA LEU A 140 6.91 -11.47 -1.54
C LEU A 140 7.76 -10.89 -2.67
N LEU A 141 8.04 -11.67 -3.73
CA LEU A 141 8.78 -11.18 -4.89
C LEU A 141 8.00 -10.08 -5.63
N ARG A 142 6.67 -10.21 -5.74
CA ARG A 142 5.82 -9.16 -6.31
C ARG A 142 5.87 -7.88 -5.49
N LEU A 143 5.84 -7.99 -4.16
CA LEU A 143 5.98 -6.85 -3.24
C LEU A 143 7.37 -6.20 -3.34
N ASP A 144 8.44 -6.98 -3.50
CA ASP A 144 9.79 -6.45 -3.68
C ASP A 144 9.93 -5.68 -5.01
N ILE A 145 9.45 -6.24 -6.12
CA ILE A 145 9.41 -5.55 -7.42
C ILE A 145 8.55 -4.28 -7.34
N ALA A 146 7.40 -4.34 -6.66
CA ALA A 146 6.55 -3.19 -6.44
C ALA A 146 7.25 -2.09 -5.61
N ALA A 147 8.00 -2.47 -4.57
CA ALA A 147 8.76 -1.54 -3.75
C ALA A 147 9.82 -0.81 -4.57
N ASP A 148 10.55 -1.52 -5.42
CA ASP A 148 11.55 -0.93 -6.31
C ASP A 148 10.91 0.07 -7.28
N ARG A 149 9.77 -0.29 -7.88
CA ARG A 149 9.02 0.61 -8.78
C ARG A 149 8.54 1.87 -8.09
N ILE A 150 7.94 1.74 -6.90
CA ILE A 150 7.45 2.87 -6.10
C ILE A 150 8.61 3.76 -5.67
N ASN A 151 9.74 3.17 -5.22
CA ASN A 151 10.93 3.92 -4.86
C ASN A 151 11.52 4.68 -6.05
N ALA A 152 11.59 4.03 -7.22
CA ALA A 152 12.00 4.68 -8.45
C ALA A 152 11.05 5.84 -8.80
N ALA A 153 9.74 5.63 -8.72
CA ALA A 153 8.74 6.65 -9.00
C ALA A 153 8.82 7.83 -8.03
N ARG A 154 9.09 7.61 -6.74
CA ARG A 154 9.21 8.66 -5.72
C ARG A 154 10.52 9.45 -5.82
N ASN A 155 11.60 8.77 -6.15
CA ASN A 155 12.94 9.38 -6.24
C ASN A 155 13.26 9.95 -7.63
N ARG A 156 12.34 9.86 -8.60
CA ARG A 156 12.51 10.54 -9.88
C ARG A 156 12.71 12.05 -9.65
N PRO A 157 13.71 12.66 -10.31
CA PRO A 157 13.92 14.10 -10.22
C PRO A 157 12.67 14.86 -10.67
N PHE A 158 12.42 16.01 -10.04
CA PHE A 158 11.38 16.92 -10.52
C PHE A 158 11.75 17.36 -11.92
N VAL A 159 10.79 17.30 -12.84
CA VAL A 159 10.92 17.98 -14.13
C VAL A 159 10.78 19.46 -13.81
N THR A 160 11.90 20.13 -13.56
CA THR A 160 11.95 21.57 -13.76
C THR A 160 11.73 21.77 -15.25
N ASP A 161 10.61 22.37 -15.63
CA ASP A 161 10.50 23.14 -16.86
C ASP A 161 11.49 24.32 -16.72
N ALA A 162 12.79 24.02 -16.76
CA ALA A 162 13.74 25.00 -17.19
C ALA A 162 13.40 25.17 -18.68
N PRO A 163 12.95 26.36 -19.14
CA PRO A 163 13.06 26.63 -20.56
C PRO A 163 14.51 26.32 -20.95
N PRO A 164 14.80 25.79 -22.15
CA PRO A 164 16.18 25.77 -22.61
C PRO A 164 16.64 27.22 -22.53
N SER A 165 17.48 27.55 -21.55
CA SER A 165 18.12 28.85 -21.51
C SER A 165 18.92 28.86 -22.81
N PRO A 166 18.59 29.67 -23.82
CA PRO A 166 19.59 29.93 -24.82
C PRO A 166 20.70 30.57 -24.02
N VAL A 167 21.86 29.91 -23.95
CA VAL A 167 23.08 30.65 -23.71
C VAL A 167 23.12 31.61 -24.89
N ALA A 168 22.57 32.80 -24.68
CA ALA A 168 22.76 33.94 -25.54
C ALA A 168 24.26 34.21 -25.46
N THR A 169 24.99 33.60 -26.40
CA THR A 169 26.32 34.05 -26.75
C THR A 169 26.16 35.53 -27.04
N TYR A 170 26.72 36.34 -26.16
CA TYR A 170 26.74 37.79 -26.23
C TYR A 170 27.33 38.16 -27.61
N GLY A 171 26.48 38.59 -28.55
CA GLY A 171 26.92 39.11 -29.85
C GLY A 171 26.37 38.51 -31.15
N SER A 172 25.25 37.78 -31.17
CA SER A 172 24.59 37.48 -32.46
C SER A 172 23.07 37.43 -32.37
N PHE A 173 22.44 38.56 -32.68
CA PHE A 173 21.11 38.59 -33.26
C PHE A 173 21.17 39.38 -34.58
N PRO A 174 20.88 38.76 -35.74
CA PRO A 174 20.50 39.49 -36.93
C PRO A 174 19.02 39.89 -36.77
N TYR A 175 18.74 41.19 -36.71
CA TYR A 175 17.36 41.70 -36.75
C TYR A 175 16.75 41.43 -38.13
N PRO A 176 15.53 40.85 -38.23
CA PRO A 176 14.69 41.01 -39.39
C PRO A 176 13.76 42.23 -39.20
N ASP A 177 13.72 43.06 -40.24
CA ASP A 177 12.98 44.31 -40.43
C ASP A 177 11.70 44.51 -39.57
N PHE A 178 11.77 45.46 -38.64
CA PHE A 178 10.60 46.16 -38.13
C PHE A 178 10.58 47.57 -38.72
N ALA A 179 9.90 47.73 -39.86
CA ALA A 179 9.56 49.03 -40.41
C ALA A 179 8.47 49.65 -39.51
N GLY A 180 8.87 50.61 -38.67
CA GLY A 180 7.95 51.43 -37.88
C GLY A 180 7.05 52.32 -38.77
N PRO A 181 5.95 52.85 -38.23
CA PRO A 181 4.94 53.55 -39.02
C PRO A 181 5.48 54.86 -39.62
N ASP A 182 5.17 55.04 -40.89
CA ASP A 182 5.53 56.19 -41.73
C ASP A 182 4.89 57.47 -41.19
N LEU A 183 5.71 58.43 -40.76
CA LEU A 183 5.28 59.76 -40.31
C LEU A 183 4.97 60.62 -41.54
N SER A 184 3.75 60.52 -42.04
CA SER A 184 3.14 61.57 -42.85
C SER A 184 2.24 62.44 -41.97
N ASP A 185 2.64 63.71 -41.85
CA ASP A 185 1.93 64.83 -41.22
C ASP A 185 0.47 64.95 -41.71
N PRO A 186 -0.45 65.52 -40.89
CA PRO A 186 -0.74 66.94 -41.12
C PRO A 186 -1.10 67.78 -39.87
N GLU A 187 -0.64 69.02 -39.93
CA GLU A 187 -1.38 70.26 -39.64
C GLU A 187 -1.89 70.63 -38.21
N ASN A 188 -1.46 71.84 -37.83
CA ASN A 188 -2.20 72.91 -37.14
C ASN A 188 -2.34 72.89 -35.60
N GLY A 189 -1.74 73.91 -34.97
CA GLY A 189 -2.35 74.55 -33.79
C GLY A 189 -1.38 75.25 -32.83
N TRP A 190 -1.17 76.55 -33.07
CA TRP A 190 -0.58 77.60 -32.22
C TRP A 190 0.93 77.86 -32.32
#